data_AF-A0AA43HFZ7-F1
#
_entry.id   AF-A0AA43HFZ7-F1
#
_cell.length_a   1.000
_cell.length_b   1.000
_cell.length_c   1.000
_cell.angle_alpha   90.00
_cell.angle_beta   90.00
_cell.angle_gamma   90.00
#
_symmetry.space_group_name_H-M   'P 1'
#
loop_
_entity.id
_entity.type
_entity.pdbx_description
1 polymer ?
#
loop_
_entity_poly.entity_id
_entity_poly.type
_entity_poly.pdbx_seq_one_letter_code
_entity_poly.pdbx_strand_id
1 'polypeptide(L)'
;MKNENSKREKLREILKPRGIFSAKIFEDVCVCLGLPEYHQMVPHLHFMHSSWTGWIHEKEMDSCIDDLLKLATDYFSDISKPPIQILKEAVENQTDLRIVFPKLSILTHCYPILLYEELLLTQKETPEDILAEFIAIRDHDLYNDLGKLGNVIEYKYCLIKFSMEYSEEEQLHILKRYNLKYLDWYINYTIKCREEARAYIEKDRKQKYLGCFIGGGVGDALGAPVEFMSFDEIDIKYGDEIDDDYDRETPLADYVEYPGNVGEFTDDTQMTLFTAEGLLRTKMCKSVIGSSWLPAIVHRSYLRWLKTQSIESEYFLDKDTLENGWLYQQKELFKQRAPGHSCLSALQSNKRGSTLEPINNSKGCGGIMRMAPVGLAYPPKEAFDIGCELAAITHGHPTGYLAAGYFAALISFLTNGTGLEEAIKETNIILKTKANHQELLRAIEKAIDCLGSQAHRSILDDHSTNIEEKLGGGWVAEEALAISLYCAIYFKDDFVGGVLAAVNHTGDSDSTGAITGNILGVIHGVKGIPEKWIMNLRFAHILQEVADDFYECMNGSMNAPESIWWEKYPGYTWKNKPIKSLSDGYELEGFEVNQDYIHPRWTDVPSIRIISQQ
;
A
#
# COMPACT_ATOMS: atom_id res chain seq x y z
N MET A 1 -0.25 26.17 6.33
CA MET A 1 1.10 25.82 5.85
C MET A 1 1.22 25.85 4.32
N LYS A 2 0.63 24.95 3.51
CA LYS A 2 0.74 25.02 2.02
C LYS A 2 0.28 26.37 1.40
N ASN A 3 -0.78 26.99 1.91
CA ASN A 3 -1.26 28.30 1.39
C ASN A 3 -0.43 29.50 1.87
N GLU A 4 0.28 29.37 2.98
CA GLU A 4 1.09 30.45 3.54
C GLU A 4 2.42 30.57 2.79
N ASN A 5 3.03 29.43 2.45
CA ASN A 5 4.22 29.39 1.59
C ASN A 5 3.93 29.98 0.19
N SER A 6 2.78 29.65 -0.41
CA SER A 6 2.36 30.23 -1.69
C SER A 6 2.12 31.75 -1.62
N LYS A 7 1.54 32.25 -0.52
CA LYS A 7 1.38 33.72 -0.31
C LYS A 7 2.73 34.41 -0.11
N ARG A 8 3.64 33.81 0.64
CA ARG A 8 5.02 34.33 0.81
C ARG A 8 5.76 34.41 -0.53
N GLU A 9 5.65 33.40 -1.38
CA GLU A 9 6.24 33.42 -2.73
C GLU A 9 5.64 34.53 -3.60
N LYS A 10 4.32 34.66 -3.65
CA LYS A 10 3.65 35.75 -4.40
C LYS A 10 4.02 37.14 -3.88
N LEU A 11 4.12 37.32 -2.56
CA LEU A 11 4.59 38.57 -1.98
C LEU A 11 6.05 38.85 -2.36
N ARG A 12 6.93 37.83 -2.37
CA ARG A 12 8.30 37.99 -2.87
C ARG A 12 8.34 38.42 -4.34
N GLU A 13 7.44 37.91 -5.17
CA GLU A 13 7.31 38.32 -6.57
C GLU A 13 6.76 39.75 -6.72
N ILE A 14 5.73 40.13 -5.96
CA ILE A 14 5.18 41.51 -6.00
C ILE A 14 6.23 42.53 -5.55
N LEU A 15 7.09 42.13 -4.61
CA LEU A 15 8.16 42.97 -4.06
C LEU A 15 9.46 42.96 -4.90
N LYS A 16 9.64 42.04 -5.87
CA LYS A 16 10.78 41.98 -6.82
C LYS A 16 10.31 42.14 -8.28
N PRO A 17 10.86 43.02 -9.14
CA PRO A 17 11.55 44.30 -8.98
C PRO A 17 10.78 45.46 -9.65
N ARG A 18 10.72 46.64 -9.02
CA ARG A 18 10.84 47.98 -9.67
C ARG A 18 10.58 49.11 -8.66
N GLY A 19 11.66 49.61 -8.06
CA GLY A 19 11.70 50.95 -7.49
C GLY A 19 10.88 51.16 -6.21
N ILE A 20 10.98 52.39 -5.71
CA ILE A 20 10.36 52.91 -4.48
C ILE A 20 8.94 52.36 -4.28
N PHE A 21 8.60 51.95 -3.06
CA PHE A 21 7.25 51.53 -2.65
C PHE A 21 6.21 52.52 -3.22
N SER A 22 5.54 52.11 -4.29
CA SER A 22 4.58 52.94 -5.02
C SER A 22 3.16 52.56 -4.60
N ALA A 23 2.21 53.47 -4.79
CA ALA A 23 0.79 53.17 -4.56
C ALA A 23 0.34 51.91 -5.33
N LYS A 24 0.91 51.68 -6.53
CA LYS A 24 0.61 50.50 -7.36
C LYS A 24 1.11 49.20 -6.72
N ILE A 25 2.32 49.19 -6.15
CA ILE A 25 2.86 48.03 -5.41
C ILE A 25 1.97 47.74 -4.20
N PHE A 26 1.51 48.77 -3.49
CA PHE A 26 0.60 48.60 -2.36
C PHE A 26 -0.78 48.06 -2.76
N GLU A 27 -1.33 48.49 -3.89
CA GLU A 27 -2.56 47.88 -4.43
C GLU A 27 -2.37 46.38 -4.67
N ASP A 28 -1.27 45.98 -5.30
CA ASP A 28 -1.00 44.58 -5.62
C ASP A 28 -0.76 43.75 -4.33
N VAL A 29 -0.15 44.35 -3.30
CA VAL A 29 -0.04 43.77 -1.95
C VAL A 29 -1.41 43.63 -1.29
N CYS A 30 -2.29 44.63 -1.38
CA CYS A 30 -3.64 44.56 -0.82
C CYS A 30 -4.44 43.44 -1.50
N VAL A 31 -4.36 43.31 -2.82
CA VAL A 31 -4.98 42.21 -3.58
C VAL A 31 -4.42 40.85 -3.14
N CYS A 32 -3.10 40.71 -3.00
CA CYS A 32 -2.46 39.46 -2.59
C CYS A 32 -2.85 39.03 -1.17
N LEU A 33 -3.06 39.99 -0.28
CA LEU A 33 -3.44 39.77 1.12
C LEU A 33 -4.95 39.76 1.35
N GLY A 34 -5.73 40.13 0.34
CA GLY A 34 -7.18 40.31 0.44
C GLY A 34 -7.57 41.47 1.36
N LEU A 35 -6.76 42.54 1.42
CA LEU A 35 -7.03 43.78 2.16
C LEU A 35 -7.86 44.76 1.32
N PRO A 36 -8.58 45.71 1.94
CA PRO A 36 -9.26 46.79 1.23
C PRO A 36 -8.31 47.65 0.38
N GLU A 37 -8.88 48.43 -0.54
CA GLU A 37 -8.11 49.30 -1.44
C GLU A 37 -7.13 50.21 -0.69
N TYR A 38 -5.98 50.49 -1.33
CA TYR A 38 -4.85 51.23 -0.75
C TYR A 38 -5.28 52.47 0.04
N HIS A 39 -6.19 53.28 -0.50
CA HIS A 39 -6.67 54.52 0.12
C HIS A 39 -7.34 54.32 1.49
N GLN A 40 -7.96 53.17 1.72
CA GLN A 40 -8.60 52.78 2.98
C GLN A 40 -7.58 52.21 3.98
N MET A 41 -6.49 51.63 3.46
CA MET A 41 -5.40 51.09 4.27
C MET A 41 -4.39 52.15 4.71
N VAL A 42 -4.36 53.35 4.10
CA VAL A 42 -3.43 54.46 4.44
C VAL A 42 -3.28 54.73 5.95
N PRO A 43 -4.36 54.74 6.78
CA PRO A 43 -4.24 54.96 8.22
C PRO A 43 -3.50 53.84 8.96
N HIS A 44 -3.66 52.59 8.50
CA HIS A 44 -3.01 51.40 9.06
C HIS A 44 -1.57 51.24 8.56
N LEU A 45 -1.26 51.84 7.40
CA LEU A 45 0.05 51.77 6.73
C LEU A 45 1.03 52.85 7.18
N HIS A 46 0.58 53.89 7.88
CA HIS A 46 1.41 55.06 8.26
C HIS A 46 2.70 54.69 9.02
N PHE A 47 2.69 53.58 9.76
CA PHE A 47 3.85 53.09 10.52
C PHE A 47 4.86 52.29 9.66
N MET A 48 4.37 51.53 8.68
CA MET A 48 5.26 50.79 7.76
C MET A 48 5.84 51.72 6.68
N HIS A 49 5.07 52.71 6.24
CA HIS A 49 5.47 53.66 5.21
C HIS A 49 6.63 54.56 5.66
N SER A 50 6.78 54.89 6.94
CA SER A 50 7.92 55.66 7.46
C SER A 50 9.20 54.83 7.56
N SER A 51 9.07 53.53 7.77
CA SER A 51 10.18 52.59 7.94
C SER A 51 10.79 52.16 6.60
N TRP A 52 9.97 52.10 5.53
CA TRP A 52 10.34 51.48 4.26
C TRP A 52 10.24 52.44 3.05
N THR A 53 10.51 53.73 3.27
CA THR A 53 10.53 54.77 2.22
C THR A 53 11.61 54.58 1.14
N GLY A 54 12.37 53.47 1.18
CA GLY A 54 13.50 53.16 0.29
C GLY A 54 13.44 51.77 -0.36
N TRP A 55 14.55 51.35 -0.97
CA TRP A 55 14.70 50.01 -1.55
C TRP A 55 14.66 48.94 -0.47
N ILE A 56 13.79 47.93 -0.61
CA ILE A 56 13.80 46.74 0.26
C ILE A 56 14.99 45.87 -0.14
N HIS A 57 15.97 45.71 0.75
CA HIS A 57 17.08 44.81 0.49
C HIS A 57 16.63 43.34 0.60
N GLU A 58 17.26 42.45 -0.16
CA GLU A 58 16.93 41.01 -0.13
C GLU A 58 17.06 40.39 1.27
N LYS A 59 17.92 40.95 2.13
CA LYS A 59 18.09 40.57 3.53
C LYS A 59 16.92 40.98 4.44
N GLU A 60 16.10 41.94 4.01
CA GLU A 60 14.96 42.50 4.75
C GLU A 60 13.63 41.97 4.18
N MET A 61 13.67 41.22 3.08
CA MET A 61 12.48 40.74 2.36
C MET A 61 11.58 39.85 3.23
N ASP A 62 12.16 38.92 3.98
CA ASP A 62 11.36 38.05 4.87
C ASP A 62 10.70 38.83 6.00
N SER A 63 11.44 39.76 6.62
CA SER A 63 10.89 40.62 7.68
C SER A 63 9.76 41.51 7.14
N CYS A 64 9.91 42.01 5.92
CA CYS A 64 8.88 42.80 5.24
C CYS A 64 7.61 41.98 5.00
N ILE A 65 7.77 40.75 4.52
CA ILE A 65 6.65 39.83 4.29
C ILE A 65 5.97 39.46 5.61
N ASP A 66 6.74 39.25 6.67
CA ASP A 66 6.21 38.98 8.01
C ASP A 66 5.35 40.14 8.53
N ASP A 67 5.83 41.38 8.39
CA ASP A 67 5.10 42.57 8.82
C ASP A 67 3.84 42.81 7.98
N LEU A 68 3.87 42.53 6.67
CA LEU A 68 2.70 42.59 5.78
C LEU A 68 1.65 41.53 6.12
N LEU A 69 2.08 40.29 6.35
CA LEU A 69 1.20 39.20 6.81
C LEU A 69 0.61 39.52 8.18
N LYS A 70 1.39 40.14 9.06
CA LYS A 70 0.95 40.60 10.37
C LYS A 70 -0.06 41.74 10.26
N LEU A 71 0.17 42.74 9.41
CA LEU A 71 -0.81 43.81 9.15
C LEU A 71 -2.15 43.23 8.67
N ALA A 72 -2.12 42.32 7.70
CA ALA A 72 -3.33 41.66 7.22
C ALA A 72 -4.04 40.92 8.37
N THR A 73 -3.27 40.19 9.17
CA THR A 73 -3.79 39.49 10.35
C THR A 73 -4.42 40.47 11.34
N ASP A 74 -3.76 41.57 11.66
CA ASP A 74 -4.22 42.57 12.63
C ASP A 74 -5.48 43.30 12.13
N TYR A 75 -5.54 43.63 10.84
CA TYR A 75 -6.71 44.28 10.22
C TYR A 75 -7.98 43.42 10.32
N PHE A 76 -7.87 42.12 10.04
CA PHE A 76 -9.00 41.18 10.14
C PHE A 76 -9.24 40.64 11.56
N SER A 77 -8.34 40.94 12.50
CA SER A 77 -8.45 40.57 13.92
C SER A 77 -8.85 41.73 14.82
N ASP A 78 -9.21 42.89 14.27
CA ASP A 78 -9.64 44.05 15.06
C ASP A 78 -10.97 43.76 15.76
N ILE A 79 -10.87 43.29 17.02
CA ILE A 79 -11.99 42.94 17.90
C ILE A 79 -12.93 44.11 18.21
N SER A 80 -12.57 45.34 17.82
CA SER A 80 -13.47 46.49 17.92
C SER A 80 -14.55 46.51 16.83
N LYS A 81 -14.34 45.78 15.71
CA LYS A 81 -15.35 45.61 14.65
C LYS A 81 -16.37 44.52 15.03
N PRO A 82 -17.67 44.73 14.79
CA PRO A 82 -18.67 43.67 14.92
C PRO A 82 -18.29 42.45 14.04
N PRO A 83 -18.46 41.20 14.52
CA PRO A 83 -18.15 40.00 13.74
C PRO A 83 -18.76 39.97 12.33
N ILE A 84 -19.99 40.49 12.19
CA ILE A 84 -20.68 40.60 10.90
C ILE A 84 -20.00 41.56 9.94
N GLN A 85 -19.40 42.63 10.44
CA GLN A 85 -18.66 43.60 9.64
C GLN A 85 -17.34 42.99 9.15
N ILE A 86 -16.62 42.30 10.03
CA ILE A 86 -15.38 41.58 9.67
C ILE A 86 -15.66 40.55 8.58
N LEU A 87 -16.77 39.79 8.69
CA LEU A 87 -17.16 38.79 7.68
C LEU A 87 -17.53 39.42 6.34
N LYS A 88 -18.29 40.53 6.34
CA LYS A 88 -18.63 41.27 5.10
C LYS A 88 -17.40 41.77 4.38
N GLU A 89 -16.52 42.46 5.11
CA GLU A 89 -15.27 42.99 4.55
C GLU A 89 -14.39 41.86 4.00
N ALA A 90 -14.30 40.73 4.70
CA ALA A 90 -13.49 39.60 4.25
C ALA A 90 -14.07 38.90 3.00
N VAL A 91 -15.39 38.87 2.84
CA VAL A 91 -16.05 38.34 1.64
C VAL A 91 -15.87 39.29 0.46
N GLU A 92 -16.13 40.59 0.66
CA GLU A 92 -15.97 41.63 -0.36
C GLU A 92 -14.55 41.67 -0.92
N ASN A 93 -13.55 41.44 -0.06
CA ASN A 93 -12.13 41.46 -0.42
C ASN A 93 -11.53 40.08 -0.74
N GLN A 94 -12.35 39.02 -0.87
CA GLN A 94 -11.90 37.64 -1.17
C GLN A 94 -10.81 37.13 -0.21
N THR A 95 -10.83 37.60 1.04
CA THR A 95 -9.87 37.22 2.07
C THR A 95 -10.06 35.75 2.47
N ASP A 96 -8.96 35.06 2.74
CA ASP A 96 -8.97 33.70 3.24
C ASP A 96 -9.59 33.63 4.65
N LEU A 97 -10.86 33.20 4.76
CA LEU A 97 -11.56 33.15 6.04
C LEU A 97 -10.97 32.17 7.06
N ARG A 98 -10.03 31.29 6.69
CA ARG A 98 -9.28 30.47 7.67
C ARG A 98 -8.44 31.33 8.62
N ILE A 99 -8.11 32.56 8.21
CA ILE A 99 -7.40 33.54 9.02
C ILE A 99 -8.37 34.28 9.97
N VAL A 100 -9.61 34.49 9.51
CA VAL A 100 -10.63 35.29 10.18
C VAL A 100 -11.42 34.46 11.20
N PHE A 101 -11.77 33.22 10.86
CA PHE A 101 -12.61 32.35 11.69
C PHE A 101 -12.05 32.11 13.10
N PRO A 102 -10.78 31.71 13.30
CA PRO A 102 -10.24 31.49 14.64
C PRO A 102 -10.33 32.75 15.52
N LYS A 103 -10.26 33.93 14.91
CA LYS A 103 -10.28 35.24 15.58
C LYS A 103 -11.70 35.69 15.97
N LEU A 104 -12.71 35.25 15.22
CA LEU A 104 -14.12 35.37 15.58
C LEU A 104 -14.58 34.30 16.58
N SER A 105 -13.65 33.51 17.14
CA SER A 105 -13.94 32.30 17.93
C SER A 105 -14.78 31.26 17.17
N ILE A 106 -14.72 31.29 15.84
CA ILE A 106 -15.30 30.27 14.95
C ILE A 106 -14.18 29.26 14.69
N LEU A 107 -14.27 28.06 15.28
CA LEU A 107 -13.27 27.03 15.01
C LEU A 107 -13.36 26.54 13.56
N THR A 108 -12.22 26.17 12.98
CA THR A 108 -12.10 25.59 11.64
C THR A 108 -12.55 24.12 11.62
N HIS A 109 -13.85 23.88 11.76
CA HIS A 109 -14.44 22.53 11.70
C HIS A 109 -15.18 22.29 10.37
N CYS A 110 -15.48 21.02 10.07
CA CYS A 110 -15.92 20.56 8.75
C CYS A 110 -17.20 21.23 8.22
N TYR A 111 -18.17 21.53 9.09
CA TYR A 111 -19.46 22.15 8.70
C TYR A 111 -19.33 23.64 8.34
N PRO A 112 -18.64 24.51 9.12
CA PRO A 112 -18.41 25.91 8.75
C PRO A 112 -17.64 26.14 7.46
N ILE A 113 -16.63 25.29 7.20
CA ILE A 113 -15.82 25.39 6.00
C ILE A 113 -16.64 24.99 4.76
N LEU A 114 -17.57 24.04 4.91
CA LEU A 114 -18.52 23.63 3.87
C LEU A 114 -19.53 24.73 3.52
N LEU A 115 -20.11 25.37 4.57
CA LEU A 115 -21.00 26.52 4.42
C LEU A 115 -20.29 27.66 3.66
N TYR A 116 -18.99 27.79 3.86
CA TYR A 116 -18.18 28.87 3.29
C TYR A 116 -17.87 28.70 1.80
N GLU A 117 -17.43 27.52 1.35
CA GLU A 117 -17.11 27.29 -0.08
C GLU A 117 -18.33 27.36 -0.99
N GLU A 118 -19.51 26.94 -0.54
CA GLU A 118 -20.69 26.92 -1.41
C GLU A 118 -21.62 28.11 -1.23
N LEU A 119 -21.78 28.73 -0.05
CA LEU A 119 -22.81 29.79 0.09
C LEU A 119 -22.28 31.19 -0.20
N LEU A 120 -21.03 31.49 0.18
CA LEU A 120 -20.42 32.80 -0.03
C LEU A 120 -19.75 32.93 -1.40
N LEU A 121 -19.07 31.88 -1.90
CA LEU A 121 -18.49 31.92 -3.24
C LEU A 121 -19.53 31.77 -4.35
N THR A 122 -20.71 31.19 -4.09
CA THR A 122 -21.81 31.12 -5.07
C THR A 122 -22.86 32.25 -4.93
N GLN A 123 -22.66 33.18 -3.98
CA GLN A 123 -23.52 34.35 -3.72
C GLN A 123 -25.02 34.04 -3.46
N LYS A 124 -25.35 32.84 -2.97
CA LYS A 124 -26.76 32.44 -2.82
C LYS A 124 -27.42 33.02 -1.56
N GLU A 125 -26.67 33.41 -0.54
CA GLU A 125 -27.16 33.78 0.80
C GLU A 125 -26.31 34.92 1.42
N THR A 126 -26.86 35.62 2.43
CA THR A 126 -26.17 36.75 3.06
C THR A 126 -25.23 36.32 4.21
N PRO A 127 -24.15 37.06 4.50
CA PRO A 127 -23.30 36.83 5.67
C PRO A 127 -24.07 36.77 7.01
N GLU A 128 -25.21 37.46 7.10
CA GLU A 128 -26.13 37.46 8.24
C GLU A 128 -26.81 36.11 8.48
N ASP A 129 -27.33 35.50 7.41
CA ASP A 129 -28.00 34.20 7.48
C ASP A 129 -27.03 33.10 7.96
N ILE A 130 -25.79 33.19 7.49
CA ILE A 130 -24.69 32.29 7.82
C ILE A 130 -24.27 32.46 9.29
N LEU A 131 -24.13 33.70 9.76
CA LEU A 131 -23.76 33.98 11.15
C LEU A 131 -24.86 33.54 12.14
N ALA A 132 -26.13 33.70 11.78
CA ALA A 132 -27.26 33.24 12.59
C ALA A 132 -27.25 31.72 12.78
N GLU A 133 -26.95 30.95 11.73
CA GLU A 133 -26.82 29.49 11.80
C GLU A 133 -25.61 29.05 12.63
N PHE A 134 -24.47 29.74 12.53
CA PHE A 134 -23.30 29.48 13.39
C PHE A 134 -23.55 29.77 14.87
N ILE A 135 -24.31 30.82 15.17
CA ILE A 135 -24.69 31.16 16.54
C ILE A 135 -25.60 30.07 17.12
N ALA A 136 -26.50 29.49 16.31
CA ALA A 136 -27.34 28.36 16.73
C ALA A 136 -26.53 27.07 17.02
N ILE A 137 -25.38 26.88 16.35
CA ILE A 137 -24.46 25.75 16.52
C ILE A 137 -23.60 25.87 17.79
N ARG A 138 -23.44 27.08 18.35
CA ARG A 138 -22.52 27.40 19.46
C ARG A 138 -22.88 26.75 20.81
N ASP A 139 -23.86 25.85 20.82
CA ASP A 139 -24.21 25.04 21.99
C ASP A 139 -23.07 24.03 22.28
N HIS A 140 -22.67 23.94 23.54
CA HIS A 140 -21.40 23.32 23.97
C HIS A 140 -21.31 21.80 23.72
N ASP A 141 -22.45 21.14 23.46
CA ASP A 141 -22.56 19.70 23.20
C ASP A 141 -22.14 19.31 21.78
N LEU A 142 -22.65 19.97 20.74
CA LEU A 142 -22.29 19.70 19.34
C LEU A 142 -20.80 19.97 19.10
N TYR A 143 -20.28 20.98 19.79
CA TYR A 143 -18.87 21.32 19.81
C TYR A 143 -17.99 20.18 20.33
N ASN A 144 -18.40 19.50 21.40
CA ASN A 144 -17.65 18.36 21.94
C ASN A 144 -17.76 17.12 21.04
N ASP A 145 -18.89 16.95 20.35
CA ASP A 145 -19.10 15.80 19.46
C ASP A 145 -18.42 16.00 18.11
N LEU A 146 -18.36 17.23 17.57
CA LEU A 146 -17.59 17.56 16.37
C LEU A 146 -16.09 17.78 16.66
N GLY A 147 -15.72 18.23 17.86
CA GLY A 147 -14.33 18.44 18.28
C GLY A 147 -13.55 17.15 18.48
N LYS A 148 -14.23 16.01 18.70
CA LYS A 148 -13.64 14.67 18.69
C LYS A 148 -13.20 14.22 17.27
N LEU A 149 -13.60 14.94 16.21
CA LEU A 149 -13.42 14.57 14.80
C LEU A 149 -12.08 15.00 14.17
N GLY A 150 -11.15 15.57 14.95
CA GLY A 150 -9.72 15.60 14.61
C GLY A 150 -9.11 16.96 14.26
N ASN A 151 -7.88 17.14 14.73
CA ASN A 151 -6.95 18.21 14.38
C ASN A 151 -6.11 17.79 13.15
N VAL A 152 -6.56 18.04 11.92
CA VAL A 152 -5.71 17.87 10.71
C VAL A 152 -5.99 18.96 9.67
N ILE A 153 -4.94 19.40 8.98
CA ILE A 153 -4.86 20.62 8.15
C ILE A 153 -5.43 20.42 6.71
N GLU A 154 -5.85 19.22 6.31
CA GLU A 154 -6.41 18.95 4.97
C GLU A 154 -7.89 18.51 5.05
N TYR A 155 -8.79 19.43 4.68
CA TYR A 155 -10.26 19.35 4.87
C TYR A 155 -10.94 18.13 4.21
N LYS A 156 -10.49 17.70 3.02
CA LYS A 156 -11.03 16.50 2.34
C LYS A 156 -10.79 15.23 3.17
N TYR A 157 -9.63 15.09 3.79
CA TYR A 157 -9.28 13.92 4.60
C TYR A 157 -10.12 13.83 5.90
N CYS A 158 -10.46 14.96 6.51
CA CYS A 158 -11.31 14.98 7.71
C CYS A 158 -12.76 14.56 7.41
N LEU A 159 -13.33 15.01 6.29
CA LEU A 159 -14.67 14.59 5.85
C LEU A 159 -14.74 13.10 5.52
N ILE A 160 -13.68 12.57 4.90
CA ILE A 160 -13.54 11.13 4.61
C ILE A 160 -13.51 10.34 5.91
N LYS A 161 -12.65 10.74 6.86
CA LYS A 161 -12.53 10.08 8.16
C LYS A 161 -13.84 10.09 8.96
N PHE A 162 -14.53 11.24 9.01
CA PHE A 162 -15.85 11.35 9.64
C PHE A 162 -16.89 10.41 8.99
N SER A 163 -16.92 10.34 7.66
CA SER A 163 -17.83 9.46 6.92
C SER A 163 -17.52 7.96 7.07
N MET A 164 -16.30 7.63 7.51
CA MET A 164 -15.86 6.26 7.75
C MET A 164 -16.08 5.81 9.19
N GLU A 165 -15.96 6.72 10.16
CA GLU A 165 -16.07 6.42 11.60
C GLU A 165 -17.51 6.40 12.12
N TYR A 166 -18.44 7.15 11.51
CA TYR A 166 -19.83 7.25 11.95
C TYR A 166 -20.80 6.79 10.86
N SER A 167 -21.82 6.03 11.27
CA SER A 167 -22.93 5.65 10.40
C SER A 167 -23.74 6.87 9.97
N GLU A 168 -24.44 6.75 8.84
CA GLU A 168 -25.31 7.80 8.31
C GLU A 168 -26.36 8.24 9.35
N GLU A 169 -26.94 7.28 10.10
CA GLU A 169 -27.91 7.55 11.16
C GLU A 169 -27.33 8.35 12.34
N GLU A 170 -26.09 8.07 12.74
CA GLU A 170 -25.41 8.79 13.83
C GLU A 170 -25.11 10.24 13.43
N GLN A 171 -24.63 10.45 12.19
CA GLN A 171 -24.40 11.78 11.64
C GLN A 171 -25.71 12.56 11.54
N LEU A 172 -26.77 11.94 11.04
CA LEU A 172 -28.11 12.53 10.95
C LEU A 172 -28.69 12.86 12.32
N HIS A 173 -28.49 12.01 13.32
CA HIS A 173 -29.00 12.22 14.67
C HIS A 173 -28.34 13.44 15.34
N ILE A 174 -27.01 13.54 15.24
CA ILE A 174 -26.24 14.66 15.77
C ILE A 174 -26.69 15.97 15.13
N LEU A 175 -26.85 15.99 13.81
CA LEU A 175 -27.13 17.23 13.06
C LEU A 175 -28.62 17.65 13.09
N LYS A 176 -29.57 16.71 13.08
CA LYS A 176 -31.02 17.01 13.19
C LYS A 176 -31.40 17.68 14.51
N ARG A 177 -30.66 17.41 15.59
CA ARG A 177 -30.86 18.03 16.91
C ARG A 177 -30.76 19.57 16.86
N TYR A 178 -30.06 20.13 15.86
CA TYR A 178 -29.75 21.56 15.78
C TYR A 178 -30.51 22.32 14.66
N ASN A 179 -31.46 21.67 13.99
CA ASN A 179 -32.35 22.29 12.99
C ASN A 179 -31.61 23.14 11.93
N LEU A 180 -30.54 22.59 11.38
CA LEU A 180 -29.63 23.26 10.45
C LEU A 180 -30.27 23.41 9.05
N LYS A 181 -30.07 24.58 8.41
CA LYS A 181 -30.73 24.94 7.14
C LYS A 181 -30.17 24.17 5.95
N TYR A 182 -28.87 23.86 5.95
CA TYR A 182 -28.18 23.19 4.84
C TYR A 182 -27.91 21.70 5.08
N LEU A 183 -28.65 21.08 6.01
CA LEU A 183 -28.43 19.70 6.43
C LEU A 183 -28.51 18.69 5.27
N ASP A 184 -29.56 18.77 4.44
CA ASP A 184 -29.76 17.84 3.32
C ASP A 184 -28.65 17.96 2.27
N TRP A 185 -28.15 19.18 2.05
CA TRP A 185 -27.04 19.41 1.12
C TRP A 185 -25.71 18.92 1.70
N TYR A 186 -25.42 19.19 2.98
CA TYR A 186 -24.25 18.65 3.68
C TYR A 186 -24.23 17.12 3.60
N ILE A 187 -25.37 16.45 3.81
CA ILE A 187 -25.52 15.00 3.68
C ILE A 187 -25.21 14.53 2.26
N ASN A 188 -25.79 15.16 1.24
CA ASN A 188 -25.53 14.78 -0.15
C ASN A 188 -24.07 15.02 -0.56
N TYR A 189 -23.46 16.11 -0.07
CA TYR A 189 -22.06 16.41 -0.31
C TYR A 189 -21.13 15.43 0.40
N THR A 190 -21.41 15.05 1.66
CA THR A 190 -20.61 14.04 2.38
C THR A 190 -20.78 12.65 1.76
N ILE A 191 -21.97 12.27 1.29
CA ILE A 191 -22.20 11.03 0.52
C ILE A 191 -21.37 11.05 -0.77
N LYS A 192 -21.43 12.14 -1.54
CA LYS A 192 -20.60 12.30 -2.74
C LYS A 192 -19.11 12.20 -2.43
N CYS A 193 -18.63 12.89 -1.40
CA CYS A 193 -17.23 12.80 -0.96
C CYS A 193 -16.87 11.39 -0.48
N ARG A 194 -17.82 10.64 0.12
CA ARG A 194 -17.64 9.25 0.53
C ARG A 194 -17.51 8.32 -0.68
N GLU A 195 -18.31 8.52 -1.72
CA GLU A 195 -18.20 7.78 -2.98
C GLU A 195 -16.87 8.10 -3.69
N GLU A 196 -16.49 9.38 -3.78
CA GLU A 196 -15.21 9.82 -4.34
C GLU A 196 -14.01 9.27 -3.55
N ALA A 197 -14.10 9.25 -2.22
CA ALA A 197 -13.06 8.72 -1.35
C ALA A 197 -12.98 7.20 -1.37
N ARG A 198 -14.13 6.51 -1.41
CA ARG A 198 -14.17 5.06 -1.65
C ARG A 198 -13.54 4.74 -2.98
N ALA A 199 -13.91 5.42 -4.06
CA ALA A 199 -13.30 5.24 -5.37
C ALA A 199 -11.79 5.54 -5.38
N TYR A 200 -11.34 6.56 -4.63
CA TYR A 200 -9.92 6.86 -4.47
C TYR A 200 -9.17 5.77 -3.70
N ILE A 201 -9.70 5.31 -2.56
CA ILE A 201 -9.13 4.23 -1.75
C ILE A 201 -9.13 2.91 -2.52
N GLU A 202 -10.20 2.63 -3.24
CA GLU A 202 -10.35 1.46 -4.09
C GLU A 202 -9.29 1.46 -5.19
N LYS A 203 -9.16 2.60 -5.90
CA LYS A 203 -8.12 2.80 -6.91
C LYS A 203 -6.72 2.68 -6.31
N ASP A 204 -6.45 3.32 -5.18
CA ASP A 204 -5.17 3.22 -4.46
C ASP A 204 -4.84 1.76 -4.12
N ARG A 205 -5.79 1.04 -3.53
CA ARG A 205 -5.62 -0.38 -3.18
C ARG A 205 -5.38 -1.25 -4.41
N LYS A 206 -6.05 -1.00 -5.54
CA LYS A 206 -5.78 -1.70 -6.80
C LYS A 206 -4.36 -1.44 -7.28
N GLN A 207 -3.88 -0.19 -7.20
CA GLN A 207 -2.49 0.15 -7.53
C GLN A 207 -1.49 -0.56 -6.62
N LYS A 208 -1.80 -0.78 -5.34
CA LYS A 208 -0.95 -1.54 -4.41
C LYS A 208 -0.89 -3.04 -4.75
N TYR A 209 -2.01 -3.67 -5.11
CA TYR A 209 -2.01 -5.07 -5.54
C TYR A 209 -1.15 -5.22 -6.78
N LEU A 210 -1.37 -4.35 -7.75
CA LEU A 210 -0.64 -4.39 -9.00
C LEU A 210 0.85 -4.08 -8.80
N GLY A 211 1.16 -3.08 -7.98
CA GLY A 211 2.53 -2.75 -7.60
C GLY A 211 3.22 -3.91 -6.89
N CYS A 212 2.52 -4.64 -6.02
CA CYS A 212 3.05 -5.83 -5.37
C CYS A 212 3.48 -6.91 -6.37
N PHE A 213 2.57 -7.32 -7.27
CA PHE A 213 2.85 -8.37 -8.25
C PHE A 213 3.92 -7.94 -9.26
N ILE A 214 3.78 -6.75 -9.85
CA ILE A 214 4.73 -6.23 -10.84
C ILE A 214 6.08 -5.95 -10.19
N GLY A 215 6.09 -5.34 -9.00
CA GLY A 215 7.33 -5.03 -8.30
C GLY A 215 8.14 -6.27 -7.95
N GLY A 216 7.47 -7.34 -7.50
CA GLY A 216 8.12 -8.63 -7.29
C GLY A 216 8.69 -9.23 -8.58
N GLY A 217 7.89 -9.23 -9.66
CA GLY A 217 8.36 -9.72 -10.96
C GLY A 217 9.52 -8.91 -11.55
N VAL A 218 9.54 -7.59 -11.30
CA VAL A 218 10.66 -6.72 -11.68
C VAL A 218 11.93 -7.09 -10.92
N GLY A 219 11.83 -7.22 -9.59
CA GLY A 219 12.98 -7.55 -8.75
C GLY A 219 13.56 -8.94 -9.04
N ASP A 220 12.68 -9.92 -9.22
CA ASP A 220 13.02 -11.27 -9.69
C ASP A 220 13.80 -11.21 -11.02
N ALA A 221 13.21 -10.59 -12.05
CA ALA A 221 13.82 -10.52 -13.38
C ALA A 221 15.13 -9.72 -13.44
N LEU A 222 15.32 -8.74 -12.54
CA LEU A 222 16.59 -8.01 -12.39
C LEU A 222 17.65 -8.87 -11.70
N GLY A 223 17.29 -9.65 -10.67
CA GLY A 223 18.24 -10.47 -9.93
C GLY A 223 18.62 -11.79 -10.63
N ALA A 224 17.76 -12.31 -11.50
CA ALA A 224 17.96 -13.60 -12.18
C ALA A 224 19.32 -13.75 -12.90
N PRO A 225 19.86 -12.71 -13.58
CA PRO A 225 21.15 -12.83 -14.25
C PRO A 225 22.36 -12.88 -13.32
N VAL A 226 22.19 -12.54 -12.04
CA VAL A 226 23.27 -12.34 -11.06
C VAL A 226 23.15 -13.23 -9.82
N GLU A 227 22.11 -14.06 -9.70
CA GLU A 227 21.82 -14.99 -8.57
C GLU A 227 23.04 -15.81 -8.07
N PHE A 228 23.96 -16.20 -8.96
CA PHE A 228 25.13 -17.02 -8.61
C PHE A 228 26.47 -16.27 -8.71
N MET A 229 26.44 -14.95 -8.89
CA MET A 229 27.63 -14.11 -9.00
C MET A 229 28.02 -13.55 -7.64
N SER A 230 29.33 -13.36 -7.42
CA SER A 230 29.79 -12.47 -6.35
C SER A 230 29.57 -11.01 -6.74
N PHE A 231 29.51 -10.11 -5.76
CA PHE A 231 29.47 -8.68 -6.04
C PHE A 231 30.59 -8.23 -6.99
N ASP A 232 31.83 -8.69 -6.77
CA ASP A 232 32.97 -8.38 -7.64
C ASP A 232 32.75 -8.87 -9.08
N GLU A 233 32.11 -10.02 -9.28
CA GLU A 233 31.77 -10.53 -10.61
C GLU A 233 30.69 -9.69 -11.28
N ILE A 234 29.70 -9.21 -10.52
CA ILE A 234 28.66 -8.28 -11.01
C ILE A 234 29.32 -6.95 -11.43
N ASP A 235 30.18 -6.39 -10.57
CA ASP A 235 30.92 -5.15 -10.82
C ASP A 235 31.82 -5.24 -12.06
N ILE A 236 32.62 -6.30 -12.17
CA ILE A 236 33.47 -6.54 -13.34
C ILE A 236 32.65 -6.68 -14.63
N LYS A 237 31.45 -7.28 -14.54
CA LYS A 237 30.66 -7.60 -15.73
C LYS A 237 29.78 -6.45 -16.20
N TYR A 238 29.27 -5.63 -15.28
CA TYR A 238 28.25 -4.61 -15.57
C TYR A 238 28.63 -3.20 -15.10
N GLY A 239 29.62 -3.03 -14.22
CA GLY A 239 29.99 -1.74 -13.61
C GLY A 239 30.54 -0.67 -14.57
N ASP A 240 30.97 -1.04 -15.78
CA ASP A 240 31.40 -0.09 -16.81
C ASP A 240 30.21 0.51 -17.61
N GLU A 241 28.99 -0.03 -17.46
CA GLU A 241 27.78 0.50 -18.09
C GLU A 241 27.13 1.55 -17.17
N ILE A 242 27.58 2.81 -17.26
CA ILE A 242 26.89 3.93 -16.62
C ILE A 242 25.54 4.12 -17.32
N ASP A 243 24.43 3.85 -16.63
CA ASP A 243 23.10 4.23 -17.09
C ASP A 243 22.87 5.72 -16.80
N ASP A 244 22.84 6.54 -17.86
CA ASP A 244 22.52 7.97 -17.79
C ASP A 244 21.09 8.24 -17.25
N ASP A 245 20.20 7.24 -17.25
CA ASP A 245 18.78 7.42 -16.86
C ASP A 245 18.55 7.60 -15.35
N TYR A 246 19.44 7.08 -14.48
CA TYR A 246 19.21 7.05 -13.03
C TYR A 246 20.24 7.78 -12.16
N ASP A 247 21.32 8.32 -12.73
CA ASP A 247 22.40 9.06 -12.04
C ASP A 247 22.90 8.32 -10.78
N ARG A 248 23.18 7.01 -10.92
CA ARG A 248 23.61 6.13 -9.82
C ARG A 248 24.78 5.25 -10.24
N GLU A 249 25.79 5.17 -9.39
CA GLU A 249 26.94 4.27 -9.54
C GLU A 249 26.58 2.87 -9.01
N THR A 250 25.79 2.09 -9.76
CA THR A 250 25.42 0.71 -9.38
C THR A 250 25.78 -0.24 -10.52
N PRO A 251 26.45 -1.38 -10.26
CA PRO A 251 26.90 -2.29 -11.30
C PRO A 251 25.79 -2.75 -12.24
N LEU A 252 24.72 -3.34 -11.70
CA LEU A 252 23.53 -3.67 -12.45
C LEU A 252 22.50 -2.55 -12.25
N ALA A 253 22.14 -1.87 -13.35
CA ALA A 253 21.18 -0.75 -13.33
C ALA A 253 19.86 -1.05 -14.06
N ASP A 254 19.84 -2.05 -14.95
CA ASP A 254 18.67 -2.42 -15.77
C ASP A 254 18.69 -3.92 -16.12
N TYR A 255 17.67 -4.39 -16.85
CA TYR A 255 17.62 -5.75 -17.36
C TYR A 255 18.77 -6.05 -18.33
N VAL A 256 19.52 -7.10 -18.03
CA VAL A 256 20.60 -7.59 -18.88
C VAL A 256 20.25 -8.93 -19.53
N GLU A 257 21.03 -9.32 -20.54
CA GLU A 257 20.85 -10.61 -21.20
C GLU A 257 21.21 -11.78 -20.27
N TYR A 258 20.25 -12.67 -20.08
CA TYR A 258 20.38 -13.95 -19.41
C TYR A 258 20.11 -15.06 -20.42
N PRO A 259 20.73 -16.27 -20.35
CA PRO A 259 20.76 -17.23 -21.45
C PRO A 259 19.42 -17.41 -22.19
N GLY A 260 19.33 -16.74 -23.34
CA GLY A 260 18.22 -16.78 -24.27
C GLY A 260 17.17 -15.67 -24.14
N ASN A 261 17.10 -14.88 -23.06
CA ASN A 261 16.03 -13.89 -22.84
C ASN A 261 16.43 -12.71 -21.90
N VAL A 262 15.85 -11.53 -22.12
CA VAL A 262 16.02 -10.31 -21.28
C VAL A 262 14.72 -10.04 -20.51
N GLY A 263 14.81 -9.72 -19.21
CA GLY A 263 13.67 -9.36 -18.38
C GLY A 263 12.71 -10.50 -18.06
N GLU A 264 13.17 -11.77 -18.08
CA GLU A 264 12.34 -12.91 -17.62
C GLU A 264 12.48 -13.15 -16.12
N PHE A 265 11.35 -13.28 -15.44
CA PHE A 265 11.27 -13.73 -14.05
C PHE A 265 11.45 -15.26 -13.90
N THR A 266 11.91 -15.73 -12.74
CA THR A 266 12.28 -17.10 -12.38
C THR A 266 11.13 -17.91 -11.75
N ASP A 267 11.44 -18.99 -11.02
CA ASP A 267 10.45 -19.74 -10.28
C ASP A 267 9.81 -18.93 -9.14
N ASP A 268 10.46 -17.91 -8.62
CA ASP A 268 9.95 -16.98 -7.61
C ASP A 268 8.59 -16.40 -8.02
N THR A 269 8.57 -15.75 -9.19
CA THR A 269 7.35 -15.19 -9.74
C THR A 269 6.40 -16.27 -10.26
N GLN A 270 6.90 -17.33 -10.90
CA GLN A 270 6.01 -18.42 -11.35
C GLN A 270 5.23 -19.01 -10.16
N MET A 271 5.92 -19.35 -9.08
CA MET A 271 5.30 -19.91 -7.89
C MET A 271 4.42 -18.89 -7.17
N THR A 272 4.75 -17.60 -7.20
CA THR A 272 3.86 -16.52 -6.72
C THR A 272 2.53 -16.52 -7.46
N LEU A 273 2.54 -16.64 -8.80
CA LEU A 273 1.33 -16.73 -9.62
C LEU A 273 0.51 -17.97 -9.25
N PHE A 274 1.14 -19.12 -9.00
CA PHE A 274 0.45 -20.34 -8.59
C PHE A 274 -0.02 -20.33 -7.12
N THR A 275 0.63 -19.56 -6.22
CA THR A 275 0.05 -19.24 -4.90
C THR A 275 -1.23 -18.45 -5.08
N ALA A 276 -1.22 -17.40 -5.90
CA ALA A 276 -2.39 -16.58 -6.18
C ALA A 276 -3.52 -17.41 -6.81
N GLU A 277 -3.20 -18.28 -7.78
CA GLU A 277 -4.15 -19.24 -8.37
C GLU A 277 -4.81 -20.11 -7.30
N GLY A 278 -4.03 -20.67 -6.37
CA GLY A 278 -4.55 -21.51 -5.30
C GLY A 278 -5.50 -20.78 -4.35
N LEU A 279 -5.22 -19.52 -4.05
CA LEU A 279 -6.10 -18.67 -3.24
C LEU A 279 -7.40 -18.32 -3.99
N LEU A 280 -7.32 -17.98 -5.27
CA LEU A 280 -8.47 -17.72 -6.15
C LEU A 280 -9.38 -18.95 -6.25
N ARG A 281 -8.80 -20.12 -6.54
CA ARG A 281 -9.54 -21.39 -6.57
C ARG A 281 -10.13 -21.74 -5.22
N THR A 282 -9.46 -21.40 -4.12
CA THR A 282 -10.01 -21.59 -2.77
C THR A 282 -11.24 -20.72 -2.55
N LYS A 283 -11.23 -19.47 -3.01
CA LYS A 283 -12.39 -18.57 -2.97
C LYS A 283 -13.56 -19.17 -3.77
N MET A 284 -13.31 -19.73 -4.95
CA MET A 284 -14.33 -20.42 -5.76
C MET A 284 -14.90 -21.65 -5.04
N CYS A 285 -14.05 -22.52 -4.48
CA CYS A 285 -14.54 -23.66 -3.70
C CYS A 285 -15.43 -23.23 -2.52
N LYS A 286 -15.05 -22.16 -1.79
CA LYS A 286 -15.82 -21.64 -0.67
C LYS A 286 -17.19 -21.11 -1.09
N SER A 287 -17.33 -20.49 -2.26
CA SER A 287 -18.62 -19.93 -2.70
C SER A 287 -19.68 -21.00 -2.99
N VAL A 288 -19.26 -22.25 -3.27
CA VAL A 288 -20.17 -23.37 -3.59
C VAL A 288 -20.34 -24.34 -2.42
N ILE A 289 -19.24 -24.76 -1.79
CA ILE A 289 -19.25 -25.85 -0.80
C ILE A 289 -19.39 -25.31 0.64
N GLY A 290 -19.23 -23.99 0.84
CA GLY A 290 -19.25 -23.34 2.16
C GLY A 290 -18.05 -23.69 3.06
N SER A 291 -17.16 -24.58 2.61
CA SER A 291 -15.91 -24.93 3.28
C SER A 291 -14.82 -25.27 2.26
N SER A 292 -13.55 -25.08 2.63
CA SER A 292 -12.42 -25.37 1.76
C SER A 292 -11.18 -25.71 2.59
N TRP A 293 -10.42 -26.72 2.19
CA TRP A 293 -9.10 -26.97 2.76
C TRP A 293 -8.02 -26.20 1.99
N LEU A 294 -7.81 -24.95 2.40
CA LEU A 294 -6.92 -23.99 1.73
C LEU A 294 -5.52 -24.57 1.40
N PRO A 295 -4.78 -25.18 2.36
CA PRO A 295 -3.47 -25.78 2.05
C PRO A 295 -3.51 -26.87 0.98
N ALA A 296 -4.58 -27.65 0.88
CA ALA A 296 -4.68 -28.68 -0.15
C ALA A 296 -4.96 -28.09 -1.54
N ILE A 297 -5.76 -27.02 -1.63
CA ILE A 297 -6.04 -26.36 -2.92
C ILE A 297 -4.81 -25.62 -3.43
N VAL A 298 -4.07 -24.95 -2.55
CA VAL A 298 -2.79 -24.33 -2.90
C VAL A 298 -1.75 -25.38 -3.29
N HIS A 299 -1.65 -26.50 -2.56
CA HIS A 299 -0.78 -27.61 -2.95
C HIS A 299 -1.09 -28.13 -4.37
N ARG A 300 -2.37 -28.26 -4.74
CA ARG A 300 -2.75 -28.62 -6.12
C ARG A 300 -2.27 -27.59 -7.15
N SER A 301 -2.29 -26.31 -6.79
CA SER A 301 -1.79 -25.24 -7.66
C SER A 301 -0.27 -25.32 -7.82
N TYR A 302 0.46 -25.71 -6.78
CA TYR A 302 1.89 -26.03 -6.91
C TYR A 302 2.15 -27.30 -7.73
N LEU A 303 1.29 -28.32 -7.65
CA LEU A 303 1.40 -29.50 -8.53
C LEU A 303 1.11 -29.15 -10.00
N ARG A 304 0.22 -28.18 -10.24
CA ARG A 304 -0.03 -27.61 -11.58
C ARG A 304 1.20 -26.86 -12.09
N TRP A 305 1.85 -26.05 -11.26
CA TRP A 305 3.16 -25.46 -11.57
C TRP A 305 4.20 -26.54 -11.89
N LEU A 306 4.34 -27.57 -11.06
CA LEU A 306 5.29 -28.68 -11.28
C LEU A 306 5.07 -29.34 -12.65
N LYS A 307 3.81 -29.49 -13.06
CA LYS A 307 3.44 -30.00 -14.38
C LYS A 307 3.90 -29.07 -15.51
N THR A 308 3.79 -27.75 -15.36
CA THR A 308 4.34 -26.80 -16.36
C THR A 308 5.85 -26.88 -16.46
N GLN A 309 6.53 -27.34 -15.40
CA GLN A 309 7.97 -27.63 -15.41
C GLN A 309 8.33 -28.97 -16.07
N SER A 310 7.36 -29.68 -16.65
CA SER A 310 7.51 -31.03 -17.23
C SER A 310 8.00 -32.07 -16.23
N ILE A 311 7.62 -31.92 -14.95
CA ILE A 311 7.95 -32.84 -13.87
C ILE A 311 6.66 -33.49 -13.37
N GLU A 312 6.67 -34.82 -13.20
CA GLU A 312 5.55 -35.57 -12.64
C GLU A 312 5.67 -35.67 -11.11
N SER A 313 4.52 -35.77 -10.44
CA SER A 313 4.42 -36.03 -9.00
C SER A 313 3.94 -37.46 -8.75
N GLU A 314 4.42 -38.07 -7.67
CA GLU A 314 3.84 -39.29 -7.11
C GLU A 314 2.48 -39.04 -6.43
N TYR A 315 2.15 -37.77 -6.16
CA TYR A 315 0.83 -37.38 -5.66
C TYR A 315 -0.20 -37.46 -6.79
N PHE A 316 -1.06 -38.47 -6.74
CA PHE A 316 -2.05 -38.70 -7.79
C PHE A 316 -3.13 -37.61 -7.81
N LEU A 317 -3.21 -36.90 -8.93
CA LEU A 317 -4.34 -36.06 -9.33
C LEU A 317 -4.77 -36.45 -10.74
N ASP A 318 -6.06 -36.40 -11.01
CA ASP A 318 -6.57 -36.63 -12.35
C ASP A 318 -6.11 -35.51 -13.30
N LYS A 319 -6.00 -35.87 -14.59
CA LYS A 319 -5.52 -34.98 -15.64
C LYS A 319 -6.38 -33.71 -15.75
N ASP A 320 -7.69 -33.83 -15.62
CA ASP A 320 -8.61 -32.70 -15.74
C ASP A 320 -8.40 -31.69 -14.61
N THR A 321 -7.98 -32.14 -13.41
CA THR A 321 -7.60 -31.27 -12.30
C THR A 321 -6.28 -30.53 -12.56
N LEU A 322 -5.29 -31.21 -13.15
CA LEU A 322 -3.98 -30.60 -13.40
C LEU A 322 -3.97 -29.64 -14.60
N GLU A 323 -4.78 -29.92 -15.64
CA GLU A 323 -4.61 -29.28 -16.95
C GLU A 323 -5.71 -28.26 -17.33
N ASN A 324 -6.57 -27.87 -16.38
CA ASN A 324 -7.65 -26.88 -16.59
C ASN A 324 -7.25 -25.43 -16.22
N GLY A 325 -8.13 -24.45 -16.46
CA GLY A 325 -7.99 -23.07 -15.99
C GLY A 325 -6.99 -22.23 -16.75
N TRP A 326 -7.11 -20.91 -16.61
CA TRP A 326 -6.44 -19.92 -17.47
C TRP A 326 -4.92 -19.87 -17.26
N LEU A 327 -4.42 -19.93 -16.03
CA LEU A 327 -2.99 -19.81 -15.76
C LEU A 327 -2.19 -20.98 -16.38
N TYR A 328 -2.73 -22.20 -16.38
CA TYR A 328 -2.11 -23.36 -17.03
C TYR A 328 -2.09 -23.27 -18.56
N GLN A 329 -2.94 -22.43 -19.16
CA GLN A 329 -2.95 -22.22 -20.61
C GLN A 329 -1.82 -21.31 -21.07
N GLN A 330 -1.18 -20.55 -20.16
CA GLN A 330 -0.06 -19.67 -20.47
C GLN A 330 1.20 -20.49 -20.73
N LYS A 331 1.53 -20.74 -22.00
CA LYS A 331 2.67 -21.59 -22.40
C LYS A 331 4.03 -20.96 -22.09
N GLU A 332 4.04 -19.66 -21.87
CA GLU A 332 5.15 -18.86 -21.38
C GLU A 332 5.65 -19.33 -20.01
N LEU A 333 4.82 -20.02 -19.21
CA LEU A 333 5.18 -20.58 -17.90
C LEU A 333 5.73 -22.01 -17.99
N PHE A 334 5.79 -22.62 -19.19
CA PHE A 334 6.24 -24.00 -19.41
C PHE A 334 7.74 -24.06 -19.64
N LYS A 335 8.51 -23.49 -18.71
CA LYS A 335 9.96 -23.43 -18.75
C LYS A 335 10.50 -23.40 -17.33
N GLN A 336 11.44 -24.30 -17.03
CA GLN A 336 12.21 -24.28 -15.79
C GLN A 336 13.12 -23.06 -15.79
N ARG A 337 13.01 -22.24 -14.74
CA ARG A 337 13.83 -21.06 -14.52
C ARG A 337 14.33 -21.11 -13.08
N ALA A 338 15.43 -21.84 -12.87
CA ALA A 338 16.11 -22.02 -11.58
C ALA A 338 15.34 -22.67 -10.40
N PRO A 339 14.34 -23.56 -10.59
CA PRO A 339 13.57 -24.09 -9.46
C PRO A 339 14.39 -24.79 -8.38
N GLY A 340 14.24 -24.33 -7.13
CA GLY A 340 14.98 -24.89 -5.99
C GLY A 340 14.69 -26.37 -5.71
N HIS A 341 15.75 -27.14 -5.42
CA HIS A 341 15.66 -28.60 -5.17
C HIS A 341 14.70 -29.00 -4.04
N SER A 342 14.62 -28.21 -2.96
CA SER A 342 13.71 -28.48 -1.84
C SER A 342 12.24 -28.39 -2.28
N CYS A 343 11.92 -27.45 -3.17
CA CYS A 343 10.59 -27.28 -3.71
C CYS A 343 10.21 -28.46 -4.61
N LEU A 344 11.07 -28.78 -5.59
CA LEU A 344 10.84 -29.89 -6.52
C LEU A 344 10.67 -31.23 -5.80
N SER A 345 11.60 -31.59 -4.92
CA SER A 345 11.55 -32.87 -4.19
C SER A 345 10.31 -33.02 -3.32
N ALA A 346 9.85 -31.95 -2.67
CA ALA A 346 8.63 -31.97 -1.88
C ALA A 346 7.39 -32.22 -2.76
N LEU A 347 7.28 -31.50 -3.88
CA LEU A 347 6.12 -31.60 -4.79
C LEU A 347 6.13 -32.89 -5.63
N GLN A 348 7.30 -33.48 -5.88
CA GLN A 348 7.39 -34.79 -6.54
C GLN A 348 6.93 -35.95 -5.64
N SER A 349 6.93 -35.75 -4.31
CA SER A 349 6.54 -36.81 -3.37
C SER A 349 5.03 -37.10 -3.40
N ASN A 350 4.64 -38.24 -2.83
CA ASN A 350 3.24 -38.59 -2.62
C ASN A 350 2.60 -37.96 -1.36
N LYS A 351 3.29 -37.02 -0.69
CA LYS A 351 2.84 -36.37 0.55
C LYS A 351 2.84 -34.85 0.41
N ARG A 352 1.93 -34.22 1.15
CA ARG A 352 1.92 -32.76 1.32
C ARG A 352 2.52 -32.42 2.68
N GLY A 353 3.60 -31.63 2.71
CA GLY A 353 4.17 -31.13 3.96
C GLY A 353 3.19 -30.25 4.75
N SER A 354 3.43 -30.15 6.06
CA SER A 354 2.74 -29.21 6.94
C SER A 354 3.63 -28.80 8.11
N THR A 355 3.18 -27.82 8.90
CA THR A 355 3.89 -27.39 10.13
C THR A 355 3.91 -28.47 11.21
N LEU A 356 2.96 -29.41 11.18
CA LEU A 356 2.85 -30.52 12.11
C LEU A 356 3.59 -31.78 11.62
N GLU A 357 3.52 -32.04 10.32
CA GLU A 357 4.17 -33.16 9.65
C GLU A 357 5.08 -32.61 8.54
N PRO A 358 6.29 -32.14 8.90
CA PRO A 358 7.21 -31.56 7.92
C PRO A 358 7.72 -32.64 6.98
N ILE A 359 7.70 -32.34 5.68
CA ILE A 359 8.19 -33.24 4.63
C ILE A 359 9.73 -33.29 4.55
N ASN A 360 10.38 -32.22 5.02
CA ASN A 360 11.82 -32.06 5.09
C ASN A 360 12.17 -31.07 6.21
N ASN A 361 13.47 -30.78 6.38
CA ASN A 361 13.95 -29.74 7.30
C ASN A 361 14.58 -28.56 6.55
N SER A 362 14.06 -28.23 5.36
CA SER A 362 14.61 -27.16 4.52
C SER A 362 14.20 -25.77 4.99
N LYS A 363 15.18 -24.86 4.98
CA LYS A 363 15.04 -23.42 5.26
C LYS A 363 15.14 -22.53 4.02
N GLY A 364 15.27 -23.11 2.82
CA GLY A 364 15.47 -22.34 1.60
C GLY A 364 14.43 -21.22 1.40
N CYS A 365 14.84 -20.15 0.71
CA CYS A 365 14.02 -19.00 0.33
C CYS A 365 12.72 -19.37 -0.44
N GLY A 366 12.70 -20.54 -1.08
CA GLY A 366 11.57 -21.10 -1.83
C GLY A 366 10.20 -21.07 -1.13
N GLY A 367 10.19 -21.06 0.20
CA GLY A 367 8.97 -20.91 0.99
C GLY A 367 8.45 -19.47 1.09
N ILE A 368 9.34 -18.49 1.24
CA ILE A 368 9.01 -17.07 1.48
C ILE A 368 8.72 -16.31 0.18
N MET A 369 9.51 -16.53 -0.87
CA MET A 369 9.46 -15.77 -2.13
C MET A 369 8.07 -15.67 -2.78
N ARG A 370 7.19 -16.63 -2.46
CA ARG A 370 5.88 -16.80 -3.08
C ARG A 370 4.69 -16.48 -2.17
N MET A 371 4.89 -15.81 -1.04
CA MET A 371 3.84 -15.55 -0.04
C MET A 371 3.16 -14.18 -0.13
N ALA A 372 3.63 -13.26 -0.98
CA ALA A 372 2.99 -11.94 -1.12
C ALA A 372 1.46 -12.01 -1.38
N PRO A 373 0.92 -12.93 -2.21
CA PRO A 373 -0.53 -13.04 -2.42
C PRO A 373 -1.32 -13.37 -1.15
N VAL A 374 -0.71 -14.07 -0.18
CA VAL A 374 -1.35 -14.38 1.11
C VAL A 374 -1.59 -13.09 1.91
N GLY A 375 -0.61 -12.19 1.93
CA GLY A 375 -0.74 -10.89 2.58
C GLY A 375 -1.79 -9.99 1.93
N LEU A 376 -1.93 -10.07 0.60
CA LEU A 376 -2.97 -9.36 -0.14
C LEU A 376 -4.39 -9.94 0.12
N ALA A 377 -4.52 -11.19 0.55
CA ALA A 377 -5.82 -11.86 0.70
C ALA A 377 -6.39 -11.84 2.13
N TYR A 378 -5.54 -11.77 3.16
CA TYR A 378 -5.95 -12.00 4.55
C TYR A 378 -5.48 -10.89 5.49
N PRO A 379 -6.22 -10.62 6.59
CA PRO A 379 -5.75 -9.79 7.71
C PRO A 379 -4.41 -10.27 8.29
N PRO A 380 -3.60 -9.39 8.91
CA PRO A 380 -2.18 -9.69 9.19
C PRO A 380 -1.93 -10.96 10.01
N LYS A 381 -2.71 -11.19 11.09
CA LYS A 381 -2.55 -12.39 11.92
C LYS A 381 -2.88 -13.69 11.18
N GLU A 382 -3.95 -13.65 10.37
CA GLU A 382 -4.38 -14.79 9.57
C GLU A 382 -3.43 -15.02 8.39
N ALA A 383 -2.95 -13.95 7.76
CA ALA A 383 -1.92 -14.00 6.74
C ALA A 383 -0.64 -14.64 7.27
N PHE A 384 -0.24 -14.34 8.52
CA PHE A 384 0.90 -14.99 9.17
C PHE A 384 0.72 -16.51 9.26
N ASP A 385 -0.41 -16.95 9.83
CA ASP A 385 -0.68 -18.36 10.05
C ASP A 385 -0.83 -19.14 8.73
N ILE A 386 -1.53 -18.55 7.76
CA ILE A 386 -1.70 -19.13 6.42
C ILE A 386 -0.36 -19.19 5.69
N GLY A 387 0.46 -18.13 5.74
CA GLY A 387 1.78 -18.11 5.13
C GLY A 387 2.68 -19.23 5.66
N CYS A 388 2.65 -19.47 6.97
CA CYS A 388 3.36 -20.61 7.57
C CYS A 388 2.87 -21.96 7.01
N GLU A 389 1.55 -22.19 6.99
CA GLU A 389 0.97 -23.44 6.50
C GLU A 389 1.27 -23.69 5.01
N LEU A 390 1.25 -22.64 4.18
CA LEU A 390 1.49 -22.75 2.75
C LEU A 390 2.97 -22.91 2.40
N ALA A 391 3.88 -22.28 3.14
CA ALA A 391 5.31 -22.51 2.98
C ALA A 391 5.71 -23.94 3.40
N ALA A 392 5.14 -24.43 4.51
CA ALA A 392 5.40 -25.76 5.06
C ALA A 392 4.98 -26.93 4.14
N ILE A 393 4.20 -26.66 3.08
CA ILE A 393 3.95 -27.62 2.00
C ILE A 393 5.27 -28.15 1.40
N THR A 394 6.28 -27.29 1.32
CA THR A 394 7.58 -27.61 0.70
C THR A 394 8.79 -27.36 1.60
N HIS A 395 8.69 -26.48 2.59
CA HIS A 395 9.80 -26.07 3.45
C HIS A 395 9.41 -26.30 4.91
N GLY A 396 9.80 -27.46 5.45
CA GLY A 396 9.33 -27.92 6.76
C GLY A 396 10.08 -27.32 7.97
N HIS A 397 11.17 -26.58 7.76
CA HIS A 397 11.91 -25.99 8.87
C HIS A 397 11.13 -24.79 9.48
N PRO A 398 11.03 -24.68 10.82
CA PRO A 398 10.35 -23.57 11.49
C PRO A 398 10.74 -22.18 11.01
N THR A 399 12.02 -21.87 10.99
CA THR A 399 12.52 -20.57 10.51
C THR A 399 12.09 -20.27 9.07
N GLY A 400 12.08 -21.26 8.18
CA GLY A 400 11.64 -21.12 6.79
C GLY A 400 10.17 -20.71 6.69
N TYR A 401 9.26 -21.48 7.31
CA TYR A 401 7.84 -21.15 7.24
C TYR A 401 7.44 -19.94 8.10
N LEU A 402 8.16 -19.64 9.19
CA LEU A 402 7.93 -18.44 10.00
C LEU A 402 8.31 -17.17 9.24
N ALA A 403 9.39 -17.19 8.44
CA ALA A 403 9.79 -16.07 7.59
C ALA A 403 8.72 -15.80 6.51
N ALA A 404 8.18 -16.88 5.94
CA ALA A 404 7.09 -16.83 4.97
C ALA A 404 5.79 -16.24 5.56
N GLY A 405 5.42 -16.65 6.78
CA GLY A 405 4.31 -16.07 7.53
C GLY A 405 4.54 -14.60 7.90
N TYR A 406 5.77 -14.26 8.33
CA TYR A 406 6.16 -12.89 8.62
C TYR A 406 5.96 -11.97 7.40
N PHE A 407 6.48 -12.40 6.25
CA PHE A 407 6.37 -11.65 5.00
C PHE A 407 4.91 -11.45 4.58
N ALA A 408 4.07 -12.50 4.67
CA ALA A 408 2.65 -12.38 4.37
C ALA A 408 1.93 -11.36 5.29
N ALA A 409 2.21 -11.40 6.60
CA ALA A 409 1.64 -10.44 7.55
C ALA A 409 2.11 -9.00 7.30
N LEU A 410 3.39 -8.82 6.97
CA LEU A 410 3.96 -7.52 6.62
C LEU A 410 3.26 -6.91 5.39
N ILE A 411 3.12 -7.68 4.31
CA ILE A 411 2.39 -7.26 3.10
C ILE A 411 0.94 -6.89 3.43
N SER A 412 0.28 -7.65 4.32
CA SER A 412 -1.08 -7.33 4.77
C SER A 412 -1.15 -5.98 5.50
N PHE A 413 -0.24 -5.69 6.42
CA PHE A 413 -0.18 -4.39 7.10
C PHE A 413 0.03 -3.24 6.10
N LEU A 414 1.00 -3.37 5.20
CA LEU A 414 1.31 -2.36 4.19
C LEU A 414 0.12 -2.09 3.25
N THR A 415 -0.56 -3.15 2.83
CA THR A 415 -1.75 -3.07 1.95
C THR A 415 -2.89 -2.32 2.64
N ASN A 416 -3.03 -2.48 3.96
CA ASN A 416 -4.02 -1.77 4.78
C ASN A 416 -3.57 -0.37 5.23
N GLY A 417 -2.44 0.13 4.71
CA GLY A 417 -1.98 1.52 4.91
C GLY A 417 -1.11 1.74 6.14
N THR A 418 -0.69 0.69 6.85
CA THR A 418 0.31 0.79 7.91
C THR A 418 1.68 1.11 7.30
N GLY A 419 2.42 2.07 7.85
CA GLY A 419 3.78 2.37 7.41
C GLY A 419 4.76 1.23 7.70
N LEU A 420 5.84 1.11 6.93
CA LEU A 420 6.76 -0.03 6.96
C LEU A 420 7.35 -0.31 8.35
N GLU A 421 7.88 0.71 9.02
CA GLU A 421 8.49 0.56 10.33
C GLU A 421 7.49 0.10 11.40
N GLU A 422 6.23 0.55 11.29
CA GLU A 422 5.16 0.12 12.19
C GLU A 422 4.68 -1.29 11.86
N ALA A 423 4.56 -1.62 10.57
CA ALA A 423 4.22 -2.96 10.10
C ALA A 423 5.23 -4.01 10.58
N ILE A 424 6.53 -3.68 10.59
CA ILE A 424 7.60 -4.51 11.15
C ILE A 424 7.41 -4.73 12.66
N LYS A 425 7.13 -3.67 13.43
CA LYS A 425 6.89 -3.78 14.88
C LYS A 425 5.68 -4.67 15.18
N GLU A 426 4.58 -4.44 14.50
CA GLU A 426 3.35 -5.22 14.68
C GLU A 426 3.54 -6.68 14.26
N THR A 427 4.26 -6.93 13.18
CA THR A 427 4.59 -8.30 12.76
C THR A 427 5.55 -8.98 13.75
N ASN A 428 6.50 -8.25 14.34
CA ASN A 428 7.37 -8.76 15.41
C ASN A 428 6.57 -9.18 16.66
N ILE A 429 5.48 -8.48 16.98
CA ILE A 429 4.57 -8.87 18.06
C ILE A 429 3.93 -10.23 17.73
N ILE A 430 3.44 -10.43 16.50
CA ILE A 430 2.87 -11.71 16.06
C ILE A 430 3.93 -12.81 16.11
N LEU A 431 5.13 -12.56 15.57
CA LEU A 431 6.23 -13.53 15.53
C LEU A 431 6.61 -14.04 16.93
N LYS A 432 6.72 -13.14 17.92
CA LYS A 432 7.08 -13.49 19.31
C LYS A 432 6.08 -14.43 20.00
N THR A 433 4.86 -14.56 19.46
CA THR A 433 3.87 -15.53 19.96
C THR A 433 4.10 -16.96 19.45
N LYS A 434 4.97 -17.15 18.46
CA LYS A 434 5.21 -18.44 17.80
C LYS A 434 6.36 -19.19 18.47
N ALA A 435 6.28 -20.52 18.47
CA ALA A 435 7.40 -21.36 18.90
C ALA A 435 8.56 -21.25 17.89
N ASN A 436 9.80 -21.39 18.38
CA ASN A 436 11.02 -21.35 17.56
C ASN A 436 11.28 -20.03 16.81
N HIS A 437 10.67 -18.92 17.23
CA HIS A 437 10.81 -17.62 16.57
C HIS A 437 12.21 -16.97 16.71
N GLN A 438 13.04 -17.45 17.64
CA GLN A 438 14.26 -16.76 18.07
C GLN A 438 15.32 -16.65 16.97
N GLU A 439 15.37 -17.59 16.03
CA GLU A 439 16.30 -17.51 14.91
C GLU A 439 15.91 -16.42 13.92
N LEU A 440 14.66 -16.43 13.49
CA LEU A 440 14.13 -15.40 12.59
C LEU A 440 14.18 -14.00 13.23
N LEU A 441 13.78 -13.89 14.51
CA LEU A 441 13.81 -12.61 15.21
C LEU A 441 15.23 -12.02 15.25
N ARG A 442 16.26 -12.85 15.48
CA ARG A 442 17.66 -12.39 15.45
C ARG A 442 18.09 -11.90 14.07
N ALA A 443 17.65 -12.54 12.99
CA ALA A 443 17.94 -12.08 11.63
C ALA A 443 17.32 -10.70 11.34
N ILE A 444 16.05 -10.51 11.75
CA ILE A 444 15.35 -9.23 11.62
C ILE A 444 16.02 -8.14 12.47
N GLU A 445 16.36 -8.43 13.72
CA GLU A 445 17.06 -7.51 14.61
C GLU A 445 18.43 -7.11 14.02
N LYS A 446 19.16 -8.06 13.44
CA LYS A 446 20.43 -7.80 12.75
C LYS A 446 20.27 -6.86 11.55
N ALA A 447 19.22 -7.04 10.75
CA ALA A 447 18.90 -6.13 9.64
C ALA A 447 18.63 -4.69 10.14
N ILE A 448 17.86 -4.56 11.22
CA ILE A 448 17.54 -3.26 11.82
C ILE A 448 18.80 -2.60 12.42
N ASP A 449 19.63 -3.36 13.12
CA ASP A 449 20.89 -2.87 13.71
C ASP A 449 21.91 -2.41 12.64
N CYS A 450 21.88 -3.03 11.46
CA CYS A 450 22.70 -2.61 10.31
C CYS A 450 22.30 -1.21 9.79
N LEU A 451 21.07 -0.76 10.03
CA LEU A 451 20.64 0.60 9.69
C LEU A 451 21.16 1.65 10.69
N GLY A 452 21.34 1.27 11.95
CA GLY A 452 21.80 2.16 13.03
C GLY A 452 23.32 2.30 13.14
N SER A 453 24.08 1.36 12.58
CA SER A 453 25.55 1.36 12.58
C SER A 453 26.11 2.11 11.37
N GLN A 454 26.25 3.44 11.50
CA GLN A 454 26.90 4.37 10.54
C GLN A 454 26.25 4.48 9.16
N ALA A 455 25.16 5.24 9.11
CA ALA A 455 24.64 5.98 7.96
C ALA A 455 25.65 7.02 7.39
N HIS A 456 26.88 6.62 7.08
CA HIS A 456 27.97 7.53 6.67
C HIS A 456 28.87 7.04 5.54
N ARG A 457 28.34 6.21 4.65
CA ARG A 457 28.86 6.00 3.30
C ARG A 457 27.80 5.22 2.54
N SER A 458 27.59 5.55 1.27
CA SER A 458 26.60 4.85 0.45
C SER A 458 26.84 3.33 0.54
N ILE A 459 25.81 2.51 0.29
CA ILE A 459 26.00 1.04 0.14
C ILE A 459 27.08 0.72 -0.93
N LEU A 460 27.42 1.72 -1.77
CA LEU A 460 28.35 1.67 -2.89
C LEU A 460 29.76 2.23 -2.56
N ASP A 461 29.91 3.07 -1.52
CA ASP A 461 31.17 3.80 -1.24
C ASP A 461 32.23 2.94 -0.52
N ASP A 462 31.83 1.79 0.00
CA ASP A 462 32.74 0.82 0.60
C ASP A 462 32.49 -0.51 -0.09
N HIS A 463 33.32 -0.82 -1.08
CA HIS A 463 33.48 -2.14 -1.72
C HIS A 463 33.73 -3.30 -0.71
N SER A 464 33.59 -3.06 0.61
CA SER A 464 33.76 -3.99 1.72
C SER A 464 32.65 -4.00 2.79
N THR A 465 31.53 -3.28 2.64
CA THR A 465 30.33 -3.52 3.49
C THR A 465 29.35 -4.47 2.82
N ASN A 466 29.81 -5.70 2.59
CA ASN A 466 29.04 -6.81 2.03
C ASN A 466 27.74 -7.05 2.82
N ILE A 467 26.58 -6.79 2.19
CA ILE A 467 25.27 -7.27 2.67
C ILE A 467 25.38 -8.75 3.04
N GLU A 468 26.13 -9.53 2.26
CA GLU A 468 26.45 -10.94 2.51
C GLU A 468 27.07 -11.18 3.91
N GLU A 469 28.13 -10.45 4.25
CA GLU A 469 28.86 -10.65 5.52
C GLU A 469 27.99 -10.34 6.74
N LYS A 470 27.08 -9.37 6.59
CA LYS A 470 26.23 -8.91 7.68
C LYS A 470 24.90 -9.64 7.73
N LEU A 471 24.27 -9.98 6.63
CA LEU A 471 22.89 -10.48 6.60
C LEU A 471 22.75 -11.86 5.97
N GLY A 472 23.83 -12.41 5.42
CA GLY A 472 23.83 -13.69 4.70
C GLY A 472 23.65 -13.50 3.20
N GLY A 473 23.69 -14.59 2.44
CA GLY A 473 23.63 -14.58 0.98
C GLY A 473 22.22 -14.69 0.42
N GLY A 474 21.18 -14.69 1.25
CA GLY A 474 19.77 -14.82 0.82
C GLY A 474 19.28 -16.26 0.63
N TRP A 475 20.18 -17.24 0.58
CA TRP A 475 19.85 -18.65 0.30
C TRP A 475 18.82 -19.30 1.23
N VAL A 476 18.70 -18.80 2.46
CA VAL A 476 17.70 -19.25 3.44
C VAL A 476 16.73 -18.13 3.77
N ALA A 477 15.51 -18.49 4.14
CA ALA A 477 14.40 -17.56 4.23
C ALA A 477 14.61 -16.42 5.25
N GLU A 478 15.31 -16.67 6.36
CA GLU A 478 15.66 -15.63 7.33
C GLU A 478 16.66 -14.61 6.79
N GLU A 479 17.59 -15.02 5.92
CA GLU A 479 18.57 -14.15 5.27
C GLU A 479 17.88 -13.33 4.18
N ALA A 480 17.11 -13.97 3.30
CA ALA A 480 16.35 -13.30 2.23
C ALA A 480 15.44 -12.19 2.80
N LEU A 481 14.72 -12.49 3.88
CA LEU A 481 13.86 -11.52 4.57
C LEU A 481 14.68 -10.39 5.21
N ALA A 482 15.81 -10.71 5.86
CA ALA A 482 16.66 -9.71 6.49
C ALA A 482 17.24 -8.71 5.48
N ILE A 483 17.76 -9.19 4.34
CA ILE A 483 18.26 -8.36 3.24
C ILE A 483 17.14 -7.49 2.69
N SER A 484 15.98 -8.09 2.40
CA SER A 484 14.85 -7.37 1.83
C SER A 484 14.30 -6.28 2.74
N LEU A 485 14.23 -6.55 4.05
CA LEU A 485 13.86 -5.53 5.04
C LEU A 485 14.90 -4.42 5.13
N TYR A 486 16.19 -4.76 5.13
CA TYR A 486 17.26 -3.75 5.14
C TYR A 486 17.14 -2.81 3.93
N CYS A 487 17.04 -3.35 2.71
CA CYS A 487 16.90 -2.56 1.49
C CYS A 487 15.60 -1.76 1.48
N ALA A 488 14.46 -2.37 1.82
CA ALA A 488 13.18 -1.69 1.82
C ALA A 488 13.08 -0.57 2.87
N ILE A 489 13.71 -0.71 4.04
CA ILE A 489 13.71 0.35 5.05
C ILE A 489 14.63 1.50 4.63
N TYR A 490 15.83 1.19 4.13
CA TYR A 490 16.81 2.20 3.72
C TYR A 490 16.29 3.03 2.53
N PHE A 491 15.67 2.38 1.55
CA PHE A 491 15.14 2.99 0.34
C PHE A 491 13.61 3.08 0.32
N LYS A 492 12.98 3.29 1.48
CA LYS A 492 11.52 3.28 1.62
C LYS A 492 10.76 4.26 0.71
N ASP A 493 11.44 5.33 0.30
CA ASP A 493 10.91 6.38 -0.56
C ASP A 493 11.42 6.27 -2.03
N ASP A 494 12.18 5.22 -2.35
CA ASP A 494 12.88 5.02 -3.61
C ASP A 494 12.83 3.55 -4.07
N PHE A 495 11.79 3.21 -4.86
CA PHE A 495 11.60 1.86 -5.41
C PHE A 495 12.84 1.35 -6.16
N VAL A 496 13.42 2.17 -7.04
CA VAL A 496 14.57 1.79 -7.87
C VAL A 496 15.77 1.47 -7.00
N GLY A 497 16.07 2.33 -6.02
CA GLY A 497 17.23 2.14 -5.15
C GLY A 497 17.11 0.91 -4.29
N GLY A 498 15.92 0.67 -3.75
CA GLY A 498 15.68 -0.52 -2.92
C GLY A 498 15.82 -1.82 -3.70
N VAL A 499 15.24 -1.90 -4.89
CA VAL A 499 15.35 -3.09 -5.74
C VAL A 499 16.78 -3.29 -6.24
N LEU A 500 17.46 -2.24 -6.73
CA LEU A 500 18.84 -2.36 -7.19
C LEU A 500 19.79 -2.77 -6.05
N ALA A 501 19.61 -2.22 -4.84
CA ALA A 501 20.39 -2.64 -3.68
C ALA A 501 20.13 -4.10 -3.26
N ALA A 502 18.92 -4.61 -3.52
CA ALA A 502 18.57 -5.99 -3.23
C ALA A 502 19.10 -6.99 -4.28
N VAL A 503 19.39 -6.56 -5.52
CA VAL A 503 19.93 -7.47 -6.55
C VAL A 503 21.45 -7.36 -6.73
N ASN A 504 22.07 -6.26 -6.27
CA ASN A 504 23.51 -6.05 -6.35
C ASN A 504 24.20 -6.52 -5.05
N HIS A 505 24.09 -7.80 -4.72
CA HIS A 505 24.87 -8.43 -3.65
C HIS A 505 25.28 -9.86 -4.04
N THR A 506 26.29 -10.43 -3.36
CA THR A 506 26.63 -11.84 -3.53
C THR A 506 25.49 -12.73 -3.06
N GLY A 507 25.08 -13.69 -3.89
CA GLY A 507 24.11 -14.72 -3.55
C GLY A 507 22.74 -14.52 -4.21
N ASP A 508 21.71 -15.04 -3.55
CA ASP A 508 20.34 -15.24 -4.01
C ASP A 508 19.61 -13.93 -4.33
N SER A 509 19.98 -13.34 -5.47
CA SER A 509 19.66 -11.97 -5.88
C SER A 509 18.27 -11.82 -6.47
N ASP A 510 17.75 -12.83 -7.17
CA ASP A 510 16.38 -12.82 -7.70
C ASP A 510 15.37 -12.90 -6.55
N SER A 511 15.61 -13.76 -5.55
CA SER A 511 14.69 -13.96 -4.44
C SER A 511 14.63 -12.76 -3.47
N THR A 512 15.78 -12.15 -3.16
CA THR A 512 15.84 -10.89 -2.40
C THR A 512 15.29 -9.71 -3.19
N GLY A 513 15.56 -9.65 -4.51
CA GLY A 513 14.96 -8.70 -5.43
C GLY A 513 13.43 -8.81 -5.46
N ALA A 514 12.89 -10.02 -5.57
CA ALA A 514 11.46 -10.30 -5.61
C ALA A 514 10.74 -9.86 -4.33
N ILE A 515 11.26 -10.26 -3.16
CA ILE A 515 10.67 -9.91 -1.86
C ILE A 515 10.74 -8.39 -1.63
N THR A 516 11.87 -7.75 -1.93
CA THR A 516 12.02 -6.29 -1.84
C THR A 516 11.06 -5.56 -2.78
N GLY A 517 10.97 -6.03 -4.02
CA GLY A 517 10.07 -5.52 -5.05
C GLY A 517 8.59 -5.66 -4.67
N ASN A 518 8.19 -6.77 -4.02
CA ASN A 518 6.84 -6.89 -3.47
C ASN A 518 6.58 -5.85 -2.37
N ILE A 519 7.52 -5.67 -1.42
CA ILE A 519 7.36 -4.72 -0.30
C ILE A 519 7.23 -3.29 -0.82
N LEU A 520 8.20 -2.83 -1.61
CA LEU A 520 8.22 -1.47 -2.16
C LEU A 520 7.09 -1.27 -3.18
N GLY A 521 6.75 -2.31 -3.92
CA GLY A 521 5.61 -2.32 -4.85
C GLY A 521 4.27 -2.07 -4.16
N VAL A 522 4.05 -2.62 -2.96
CA VAL A 522 2.86 -2.31 -2.14
C VAL A 522 2.91 -0.87 -1.61
N ILE A 523 4.09 -0.39 -1.20
CA ILE A 523 4.27 0.95 -0.63
C ILE A 523 3.99 2.04 -1.66
N HIS A 524 4.57 1.91 -2.86
CA HIS A 524 4.47 2.94 -3.90
C HIS A 524 3.31 2.71 -4.89
N GLY A 525 2.77 1.49 -4.93
CA GLY A 525 1.89 1.05 -6.00
C GLY A 525 2.60 0.97 -7.36
N VAL A 526 1.90 0.46 -8.37
CA VAL A 526 2.49 0.27 -9.72
C VAL A 526 3.07 1.56 -10.33
N LYS A 527 2.54 2.73 -9.96
CA LYS A 527 3.01 4.03 -10.46
C LYS A 527 4.38 4.45 -9.94
N GLY A 528 4.83 3.86 -8.84
CA GLY A 528 6.18 4.06 -8.33
C GLY A 528 7.23 3.21 -9.02
N ILE A 529 6.82 2.28 -9.89
CA ILE A 529 7.72 1.42 -10.64
C ILE A 529 8.04 2.12 -11.98
N PRO A 530 9.31 2.19 -12.40
CA PRO A 530 9.66 2.77 -13.69
C PRO A 530 8.92 2.14 -14.86
N GLU A 531 8.34 2.96 -15.72
CA GLU A 531 7.60 2.48 -16.90
C GLU A 531 8.47 1.62 -17.82
N LYS A 532 9.76 1.99 -17.98
CA LYS A 532 10.78 1.21 -18.70
C LYS A 532 10.85 -0.24 -18.20
N TRP A 533 10.90 -0.45 -16.88
CA TRP A 533 10.96 -1.77 -16.28
C TRP A 533 9.66 -2.55 -16.47
N ILE A 534 8.50 -1.90 -16.32
CA ILE A 534 7.20 -2.56 -16.57
C ILE A 534 7.10 -3.02 -18.03
N MET A 535 7.48 -2.16 -18.99
CA MET A 535 7.39 -2.45 -20.42
C MET A 535 8.36 -3.56 -20.86
N ASN A 536 9.53 -3.64 -20.23
CA ASN A 536 10.57 -4.61 -20.57
C ASN A 536 10.50 -5.90 -19.73
N LEU A 537 9.66 -5.94 -18.69
CA LEU A 537 9.38 -7.16 -17.94
C LEU A 537 8.63 -8.16 -18.83
N ARG A 538 9.29 -9.26 -19.18
CA ARG A 538 8.66 -10.29 -20.00
C ARG A 538 7.49 -10.93 -19.27
N PHE A 539 6.42 -11.11 -20.03
CA PHE A 539 5.15 -11.68 -19.56
C PHE A 539 4.48 -10.85 -18.45
N ALA A 540 4.77 -9.55 -18.34
CA ALA A 540 4.10 -8.64 -17.41
C ALA A 540 2.56 -8.67 -17.53
N HIS A 541 2.01 -8.96 -18.71
CA HIS A 541 0.57 -9.13 -18.91
C HIS A 541 -0.04 -10.28 -18.07
N ILE A 542 0.71 -11.36 -17.80
CA ILE A 542 0.24 -12.46 -16.95
C ILE A 542 0.14 -11.99 -15.49
N LEU A 543 1.17 -11.26 -15.02
CA LEU A 543 1.18 -10.66 -13.69
C LEU A 543 0.05 -9.66 -13.51
N GLN A 544 -0.15 -8.78 -14.50
CA GLN A 544 -1.24 -7.81 -14.54
C GLN A 544 -2.60 -8.50 -14.44
N GLU A 545 -2.85 -9.50 -15.28
CA GLU A 545 -4.12 -10.23 -15.31
C GLU A 545 -4.39 -10.92 -13.96
N VAL A 546 -3.40 -11.63 -13.40
CA VAL A 546 -3.55 -12.29 -12.10
C VAL A 546 -3.74 -11.25 -10.98
N ALA A 547 -3.01 -10.13 -10.98
CA ALA A 547 -3.15 -9.09 -9.97
C ALA A 547 -4.55 -8.44 -10.00
N ASP A 548 -5.07 -8.16 -11.20
CA ASP A 548 -6.42 -7.64 -11.39
C ASP A 548 -7.46 -8.66 -10.90
N ASP A 549 -7.37 -9.91 -11.37
CA ASP A 549 -8.26 -10.99 -10.94
C ASP A 549 -8.26 -11.18 -9.42
N PHE A 550 -7.07 -11.13 -8.82
CA PHE A 550 -6.86 -11.26 -7.38
C PHE A 550 -7.51 -10.11 -6.61
N TYR A 551 -7.33 -8.88 -7.10
CA TYR A 551 -7.94 -7.71 -6.52
C TYR A 551 -9.46 -7.78 -6.54
N GLU A 552 -10.06 -8.06 -7.70
CA GLU A 552 -11.52 -8.12 -7.88
C GLU A 552 -12.14 -9.25 -7.01
N CYS A 553 -11.51 -10.43 -6.99
CA CYS A 553 -12.00 -11.59 -6.22
C CYS A 553 -11.90 -11.42 -4.70
N MET A 554 -10.79 -10.84 -4.20
CA MET A 554 -10.54 -10.75 -2.77
C MET A 554 -11.30 -9.58 -2.13
N ASN A 555 -11.59 -8.52 -2.88
CA ASN A 555 -12.27 -7.33 -2.37
C ASN A 555 -13.78 -7.27 -2.69
N GLY A 556 -14.34 -8.28 -3.36
CA GLY A 556 -15.80 -8.42 -3.57
C GLY A 556 -16.38 -7.56 -4.70
N SER A 557 -15.52 -6.85 -5.44
CA SER A 557 -15.81 -6.15 -6.69
C SER A 557 -15.87 -7.17 -7.85
N MET A 558 -16.67 -8.24 -7.74
CA MET A 558 -16.78 -9.20 -8.85
C MET A 558 -17.56 -8.56 -10.00
N ASN A 559 -16.87 -7.76 -10.81
CA ASN A 559 -17.42 -7.05 -11.96
C ASN A 559 -17.68 -8.00 -13.14
N ALA A 560 -17.03 -9.15 -13.16
CA ALA A 560 -17.24 -10.20 -14.15
C ALA A 560 -18.33 -11.19 -13.71
N PRO A 561 -19.17 -11.69 -14.65
CA PRO A 561 -20.10 -12.77 -14.39
C PRO A 561 -19.41 -13.98 -13.77
N GLU A 562 -20.07 -14.64 -12.82
CA GLU A 562 -19.51 -15.75 -12.07
C GLU A 562 -18.94 -16.88 -12.95
N SER A 563 -19.58 -17.13 -14.10
CA SER A 563 -19.14 -18.12 -15.08
C SER A 563 -17.70 -17.90 -15.57
N ILE A 564 -17.24 -16.65 -15.67
CA ILE A 564 -15.88 -16.33 -16.12
C ILE A 564 -14.86 -16.76 -15.06
N TRP A 565 -15.17 -16.57 -13.77
CA TRP A 565 -14.29 -17.00 -12.68
C TRP A 565 -14.16 -18.52 -12.61
N TRP A 566 -15.25 -19.25 -12.87
CA TRP A 566 -15.23 -20.71 -12.97
C TRP A 566 -14.46 -21.23 -14.17
N GLU A 567 -14.44 -20.48 -15.28
CA GLU A 567 -13.64 -20.81 -16.45
C GLU A 567 -12.14 -20.56 -16.21
N LYS A 568 -11.78 -19.41 -15.63
CA LYS A 568 -10.38 -19.03 -15.37
C LYS A 568 -9.78 -19.81 -14.19
N TYR A 569 -10.52 -19.96 -13.10
CA TYR A 569 -10.03 -20.53 -11.83
C TYR A 569 -10.99 -21.61 -11.29
N PRO A 570 -11.22 -22.70 -12.03
CA PRO A 570 -12.19 -23.71 -11.62
C PRO A 570 -11.87 -24.27 -10.24
N GLY A 571 -12.84 -24.19 -9.34
CA GLY A 571 -12.78 -24.87 -8.06
C GLY A 571 -12.95 -26.38 -8.21
N TYR A 572 -12.71 -27.10 -7.12
CA TYR A 572 -12.77 -28.55 -7.07
C TYR A 572 -13.68 -29.02 -5.95
N THR A 573 -14.42 -30.08 -6.22
CA THR A 573 -15.10 -30.85 -5.17
C THR A 573 -14.09 -31.63 -4.32
N TRP A 574 -14.56 -32.16 -3.19
CA TRP A 574 -13.81 -33.05 -2.31
C TRP A 574 -13.35 -34.35 -3.00
N LYS A 575 -14.03 -34.79 -4.07
CA LYS A 575 -13.66 -35.95 -4.90
C LYS A 575 -12.73 -35.59 -6.07
N ASN A 576 -12.09 -34.42 -6.04
CA ASN A 576 -11.21 -33.92 -7.11
C ASN A 576 -11.90 -33.73 -8.47
N LYS A 577 -13.23 -33.66 -8.53
CA LYS A 577 -13.90 -33.28 -9.79
C LYS A 577 -13.94 -31.75 -9.93
N PRO A 578 -13.58 -31.18 -11.09
CA PRO A 578 -13.79 -29.76 -11.38
C PRO A 578 -15.27 -29.40 -11.24
N ILE A 579 -15.56 -28.27 -10.60
CA ILE A 579 -16.90 -27.69 -10.54
C ILE A 579 -17.03 -26.77 -11.75
N LYS A 580 -18.01 -27.01 -12.63
CA LYS A 580 -18.19 -26.20 -13.84
C LYS A 580 -19.19 -25.06 -13.65
N SER A 581 -20.06 -25.14 -12.63
CA SER A 581 -20.98 -24.07 -12.23
C SER A 581 -21.55 -24.27 -10.82
N LEU A 582 -22.21 -23.23 -10.26
CA LEU A 582 -22.99 -23.33 -9.02
C LEU A 582 -24.05 -24.44 -9.02
N SER A 583 -24.64 -24.75 -10.18
CA SER A 583 -25.67 -25.79 -10.28
C SER A 583 -25.09 -27.19 -10.08
N ASP A 584 -23.80 -27.40 -10.38
CA ASP A 584 -23.12 -28.67 -10.15
C ASP A 584 -22.86 -28.96 -8.66
N GLY A 585 -22.85 -27.91 -7.82
CA GLY A 585 -22.62 -28.02 -6.37
C GLY A 585 -23.73 -28.73 -5.60
N TYR A 586 -24.91 -28.91 -6.20
CA TYR A 586 -26.09 -29.51 -5.56
C TYR A 586 -26.31 -30.99 -5.93
N GLU A 587 -25.56 -31.56 -6.87
CA GLU A 587 -25.50 -33.03 -7.05
C GLU A 587 -24.56 -33.66 -6.01
N LEU A 588 -24.91 -33.49 -4.72
CA LEU A 588 -24.32 -34.25 -3.63
C LEU A 588 -24.94 -35.66 -3.64
N GLU A 589 -24.49 -36.52 -4.54
CA GLU A 589 -24.66 -37.96 -4.38
C GLU A 589 -24.00 -38.39 -3.06
N GLY A 590 -24.83 -38.90 -2.14
CA GLY A 590 -24.51 -39.69 -0.94
C GLY A 590 -23.10 -39.57 -0.35
N PHE A 591 -23.01 -38.97 0.84
CA PHE A 591 -21.82 -39.01 1.68
C PHE A 591 -21.48 -40.46 2.07
N GLU A 592 -20.34 -40.97 1.61
CA GLU A 592 -19.57 -42.00 2.33
C GLU A 592 -18.29 -41.34 2.84
N VAL A 593 -18.17 -41.22 4.16
CA VAL A 593 -16.96 -40.72 4.82
C VAL A 593 -16.07 -41.93 5.11
N ASN A 594 -14.90 -41.98 4.49
CA ASN A 594 -13.86 -42.94 4.85
C ASN A 594 -13.28 -42.53 6.22
N GLN A 595 -13.39 -43.41 7.22
CA GLN A 595 -13.01 -43.11 8.62
C GLN A 595 -11.52 -42.84 8.80
N ASP A 596 -10.67 -43.27 7.86
CA ASP A 596 -9.21 -43.13 7.96
C ASP A 596 -8.69 -41.69 7.76
N TYR A 597 -9.54 -40.75 7.35
CA TYR A 597 -9.16 -39.36 7.05
C TYR A 597 -9.79 -38.29 7.97
N ILE A 598 -10.38 -38.68 9.10
CA ILE A 598 -10.94 -37.72 10.06
C ILE A 598 -9.83 -37.20 10.97
N HIS A 599 -9.41 -35.95 10.76
CA HIS A 599 -8.47 -35.26 11.65
C HIS A 599 -9.10 -35.11 13.06
N PRO A 600 -8.36 -35.36 14.16
CA PRO A 600 -8.88 -35.30 15.54
C PRO A 600 -9.46 -33.95 16.01
N ARG A 601 -9.38 -32.89 15.19
CA ARG A 601 -9.93 -31.55 15.48
C ARG A 601 -11.34 -31.36 14.90
N TRP A 602 -11.83 -32.31 14.10
CA TRP A 602 -13.12 -32.24 13.43
C TRP A 602 -14.24 -32.85 14.27
N THR A 603 -13.92 -33.48 15.40
CA THR A 603 -14.90 -34.01 16.36
C THR A 603 -15.62 -32.94 17.17
N ASP A 604 -15.09 -31.71 17.22
CA ASP A 604 -15.63 -30.61 18.03
C ASP A 604 -16.48 -29.61 17.22
N VAL A 605 -16.79 -29.91 15.96
CA VAL A 605 -17.64 -29.06 15.10
C VAL A 605 -19.11 -29.47 15.27
N PRO A 606 -20.00 -28.64 15.84
CA PRO A 606 -21.38 -29.02 16.15
C PRO A 606 -22.25 -29.39 14.94
N SER A 607 -21.81 -29.04 13.73
CA SER A 607 -22.53 -29.28 12.47
C SER A 607 -22.21 -30.63 11.79
N ILE A 608 -21.29 -31.44 12.32
CA ILE A 608 -21.03 -32.79 11.79
C ILE A 608 -21.89 -33.79 12.56
N ARG A 609 -23.06 -34.16 11.99
CA ARG A 609 -23.83 -35.33 12.45
C ARG A 609 -23.30 -36.59 11.80
N ILE A 610 -22.82 -37.53 12.60
CA ILE A 610 -22.52 -38.91 12.17
C ILE A 610 -23.85 -39.61 11.87
N ILE A 611 -24.10 -40.00 10.61
CA ILE A 611 -25.43 -40.49 10.19
C ILE A 611 -25.60 -42.02 10.31
N SER A 612 -24.55 -42.84 10.39
CA SER A 612 -24.67 -44.20 10.96
C SER A 612 -23.31 -44.86 11.18
N GLN A 613 -23.21 -45.69 12.22
CA GLN A 613 -22.15 -46.68 12.43
C GLN A 613 -22.63 -48.01 11.86
N GLN A 614 -22.31 -48.32 10.61
CA GLN A 614 -22.32 -49.70 10.13
C GLN A 614 -21.25 -49.89 9.05
#